data_AF-A0A241WFQ9-F1
#
_entry.id   AF-A0A241WFQ9-F1
#
_cell.length_a   1.000
_cell.length_b   1.000
_cell.length_c   1.000
_cell.angle_alpha   90.00
_cell.angle_beta   90.00
_cell.angle_gamma   90.00
#
_symmetry.space_group_name_H-M   'P 1'
#
loop_
_entity.id
_entity.type
_entity.pdbx_description
1 polymer ?
#
loop_
_entity_poly.entity_id
_entity_poly.type
_entity_poly.pdbx_seq_one_letter_code
_entity_poly.pdbx_strand_id
1 'polypeptide(L)'
;MNIKSNPINYIAVTVLVASVSLGALALNYTPQATIYSPAFAVPNTTPVEYGIQALKLTSDKSGVATIKLDGFLVQVGFDFEMHPDSYGVTGSDFTAIEINNLSVDQITDLNGKTYRDFTDYNDHRNINLLISAYIEKNNLVEAV
;
A
#
# COMPACT_ATOMS: atom_id res chain seq x y z
N MET A 1 25.37 -84.78 -7.53
CA MET A 1 26.37 -83.69 -7.51
C MET A 1 25.82 -82.59 -6.60
N ASN A 2 26.44 -82.34 -5.44
CA ASN A 2 25.92 -81.39 -4.44
C ASN A 2 26.81 -80.15 -4.45
N ILE A 3 26.33 -79.03 -5.01
CA ILE A 3 27.09 -77.78 -5.13
C ILE A 3 26.88 -76.99 -3.85
N LYS A 4 27.93 -76.82 -3.03
CA LYS A 4 27.89 -75.93 -1.87
C LYS A 4 27.82 -74.49 -2.37
N SER A 5 26.65 -73.86 -2.21
CA SER A 5 26.42 -72.44 -2.47
C SER A 5 27.25 -71.59 -1.51
N ASN A 6 28.08 -70.69 -2.05
CA ASN A 6 28.91 -69.78 -1.26
C ASN A 6 28.23 -68.39 -1.26
N PRO A 7 27.69 -67.92 -0.12
CA PRO A 7 26.79 -66.75 -0.07
C PRO A 7 27.46 -65.45 -0.53
N ILE A 8 28.79 -65.36 -0.45
CA ILE A 8 29.58 -64.19 -0.84
C ILE A 8 29.43 -63.85 -2.34
N ASN A 9 29.26 -64.85 -3.22
CA ASN A 9 29.14 -64.61 -4.66
C ASN A 9 27.77 -64.04 -5.06
N TYR A 10 26.71 -64.34 -4.32
CA TYR A 10 25.36 -63.83 -4.63
C TYR A 10 25.19 -62.36 -4.23
N ILE A 11 25.79 -61.96 -3.10
CA ILE A 11 25.77 -60.57 -2.64
C ILE A 11 26.51 -59.66 -3.64
N ALA A 12 27.70 -60.08 -4.09
CA ALA A 12 28.49 -59.33 -5.06
C ALA A 12 27.74 -59.12 -6.40
N VAL A 13 27.08 -60.16 -6.91
CA VAL A 13 26.29 -60.07 -8.15
C VAL A 13 25.07 -59.16 -7.97
N THR A 14 24.39 -59.22 -6.83
CA THR A 14 23.20 -58.40 -6.55
C THR A 14 23.55 -56.91 -6.44
N VAL A 15 24.67 -56.57 -5.79
CA VAL A 15 25.16 -55.19 -5.67
C VAL A 15 25.57 -54.61 -7.03
N LEU A 16 26.21 -55.41 -7.88
CA LEU A 16 26.61 -54.98 -9.22
C LEU A 16 25.38 -54.69 -10.11
N VAL A 17 24.36 -55.55 -10.09
CA VAL A 17 23.15 -55.34 -10.91
C VAL A 17 22.32 -54.14 -10.43
N ALA A 18 22.22 -53.94 -9.12
CA ALA A 18 21.50 -52.80 -8.55
C ALA A 18 22.15 -51.43 -8.88
N SER A 19 23.48 -51.38 -8.91
CA SER A 19 24.22 -50.15 -9.22
C SER A 19 24.12 -49.75 -10.70
N VAL A 20 24.13 -50.73 -11.62
CA VAL A 20 23.96 -50.46 -13.06
C VAL A 20 22.56 -49.94 -13.38
N SER A 21 21.53 -50.48 -12.74
CA SER A 21 20.14 -50.08 -12.98
C SER A 21 19.83 -48.67 -12.45
N LEU A 22 20.37 -48.30 -11.28
CA LEU A 22 20.26 -46.94 -10.74
C LEU A 22 21.06 -45.92 -11.57
N GLY A 23 22.25 -46.29 -12.06
CA GLY A 23 23.05 -45.43 -12.94
C GLY A 23 22.36 -45.10 -14.26
N ALA A 24 21.68 -46.09 -14.87
CA ALA A 24 20.94 -45.87 -16.12
C ALA A 24 19.75 -44.90 -15.97
N LEU A 25 19.09 -44.89 -14.81
CA LEU A 25 17.97 -43.97 -14.54
C LEU A 25 18.47 -42.53 -14.32
N ALA A 26 19.62 -42.36 -13.68
CA ALA A 26 20.20 -41.03 -13.43
C ALA A 26 20.68 -40.34 -14.73
N LEU A 27 21.22 -41.09 -15.69
CA LEU A 27 21.73 -40.53 -16.95
C LEU A 27 20.62 -40.10 -17.93
N ASN A 28 19.39 -40.61 -17.77
CA ASN A 28 18.25 -40.25 -18.61
C ASN A 28 17.33 -39.19 -17.97
N TYR A 29 17.67 -38.69 -16.77
CA TYR A 29 16.90 -37.66 -16.11
C TYR A 29 17.31 -36.27 -16.63
N THR A 30 16.56 -35.75 -17.61
CA THR A 30 16.65 -34.33 -18.00
C THR A 30 15.67 -33.51 -17.17
N PRO A 31 16.12 -32.70 -16.20
CA PRO A 31 15.22 -31.82 -15.46
C PRO A 31 14.64 -30.79 -16.43
N GLN A 32 13.31 -30.74 -16.51
CA GLN A 32 12.62 -29.75 -17.32
C GLN A 32 12.81 -28.38 -16.64
N ALA A 33 13.47 -27.46 -17.32
CA ALA A 33 13.65 -26.10 -16.81
C ALA A 33 12.28 -25.44 -16.64
N THR A 34 11.94 -25.08 -15.41
CA THR A 34 10.78 -24.24 -15.14
C THR A 34 11.07 -22.84 -15.70
N ILE A 35 10.35 -22.46 -16.74
CA ILE A 35 10.41 -21.09 -17.28
C ILE A 35 9.85 -20.16 -16.21
N TYR A 36 10.69 -19.28 -15.67
CA TYR A 36 10.27 -18.21 -14.78
C TYR A 36 9.40 -17.22 -15.57
N SER A 37 8.09 -17.25 -15.34
CA SER A 37 7.18 -16.19 -15.75
C SER A 37 7.01 -15.24 -14.56
N PRO A 38 7.49 -13.99 -14.62
CA PRO A 38 7.20 -13.03 -13.56
C PRO A 38 5.68 -12.87 -13.48
N ALA A 39 5.13 -12.91 -12.26
CA ALA A 39 3.75 -12.52 -12.06
C ALA A 39 3.62 -11.07 -12.51
N PHE A 40 2.71 -10.79 -13.46
CA PHE A 40 2.32 -9.43 -13.75
C PHE A 40 1.77 -8.83 -12.45
N ALA A 41 2.42 -7.79 -11.95
CA ALA A 41 1.90 -7.02 -10.83
C ALA A 41 0.59 -6.39 -11.30
N VAL A 42 -0.54 -6.98 -10.91
CA VAL A 42 -1.84 -6.31 -11.04
C VAL A 42 -1.72 -5.08 -10.14
N PRO A 43 -1.83 -3.85 -10.68
CA PRO A 43 -1.81 -2.67 -9.83
C PRO A 43 -2.90 -2.85 -8.78
N ASN A 44 -2.58 -2.59 -7.52
CA ASN A 44 -3.58 -2.60 -6.46
C ASN A 44 -4.57 -1.46 -6.76
N THR A 45 -5.66 -1.77 -7.45
CA THR A 45 -6.69 -0.80 -7.87
C THR A 45 -7.71 -0.53 -6.77
N THR A 46 -7.45 -0.98 -5.53
CA THR A 46 -8.31 -0.66 -4.40
C THR A 46 -8.22 0.85 -4.18
N PRO A 47 -9.32 1.60 -4.32
CA PRO A 47 -9.28 3.04 -4.13
C PRO A 47 -8.86 3.35 -2.69
N VAL A 48 -7.87 4.23 -2.56
CA VAL A 48 -7.47 4.79 -1.27
C VAL A 48 -8.63 5.66 -0.76
N GLU A 49 -9.14 5.37 0.43
CA GLU A 49 -10.22 6.14 1.04
C GLU A 49 -9.65 7.31 1.86
N TYR A 50 -9.99 8.53 1.45
CA TYR A 50 -9.72 9.76 2.21
C TYR A 50 -11.02 10.27 2.85
N GLY A 51 -10.96 10.65 4.12
CA GLY A 51 -12.11 11.26 4.80
C GLY A 51 -11.72 12.17 5.96
N ILE A 52 -12.46 13.27 6.16
CA ILE A 52 -12.27 14.12 7.33
C ILE A 52 -12.91 13.44 8.54
N GLN A 53 -12.09 13.12 9.53
CA GLN A 53 -12.56 12.60 10.82
C GLN A 53 -12.89 13.75 11.77
N ALA A 54 -12.06 14.80 11.77
CA ALA A 54 -12.26 16.03 12.52
C ALA A 54 -11.50 17.17 11.82
N LEU A 55 -12.06 18.37 11.87
CA LEU A 55 -11.40 19.58 11.39
C LEU A 55 -11.76 20.74 12.31
N LYS A 56 -10.77 21.57 12.63
CA LYS A 56 -10.96 22.78 13.41
C LYS A 56 -10.07 23.90 12.89
N LEU A 57 -10.65 25.06 12.63
CA LEU A 57 -9.89 26.28 12.39
C LEU A 57 -9.25 26.75 13.70
N THR A 58 -7.97 27.09 13.64
CA THR A 58 -7.18 27.57 14.78
C THR A 58 -6.93 29.07 14.71
N SER A 59 -7.06 29.66 13.51
CA SER A 59 -7.06 31.09 13.26
C SER A 59 -7.87 31.42 12.00
N ASP A 60 -7.89 32.69 11.59
CA ASP A 60 -8.53 33.16 10.35
C ASP A 60 -7.89 32.58 9.07
N LYS A 61 -6.69 31.99 9.16
CA LYS A 61 -5.92 31.47 8.01
C LYS A 61 -5.23 30.13 8.26
N SER A 62 -5.55 29.46 9.36
CA SER A 62 -4.93 28.17 9.67
C SER A 62 -5.86 27.25 10.44
N GLY A 63 -5.56 25.96 10.41
CA GLY A 63 -6.35 24.94 11.07
C GLY A 63 -5.58 23.66 11.28
N VAL A 64 -6.27 22.73 11.95
CA VAL A 64 -5.82 21.36 12.14
C VAL A 64 -6.91 20.40 11.72
N ALA A 65 -6.53 19.25 11.17
CA ALA A 65 -7.46 18.20 10.77
C ALA A 65 -6.91 16.82 11.09
N THR A 66 -7.83 15.89 11.35
CA THR A 66 -7.55 14.46 11.39
C THR A 66 -8.18 13.83 10.18
N ILE A 67 -7.35 13.25 9.31
CA ILE A 67 -7.76 12.60 8.06
C ILE A 67 -7.70 11.09 8.24
N LYS A 68 -8.78 10.39 7.90
CA LYS A 68 -8.77 8.94 7.72
C LYS A 68 -8.15 8.63 6.35
N LEU A 69 -7.10 7.81 6.35
CA LEU A 69 -6.36 7.36 5.18
C LEU A 69 -6.11 5.85 5.28
N ASP A 70 -6.86 5.02 4.57
CA ASP A 70 -6.65 3.55 4.49
C ASP A 70 -6.37 2.83 5.84
N GLY A 71 -7.17 3.17 6.86
CA GLY A 71 -7.03 2.58 8.20
C GLY A 71 -6.01 3.28 9.11
N PHE A 72 -5.46 4.40 8.67
CA PHE A 72 -4.67 5.32 9.48
C PHE A 72 -5.43 6.62 9.76
N LEU A 73 -5.06 7.28 10.83
CA LEU A 73 -5.42 8.64 11.16
C LEU A 73 -4.18 9.51 10.96
N VAL A 74 -4.27 10.46 10.04
CA VAL A 74 -3.23 11.41 9.69
C VAL A 74 -3.63 12.76 10.26
N GLN A 75 -2.93 13.20 11.30
CA GLN A 75 -3.09 14.53 11.88
C GLN A 75 -2.24 15.51 11.08
N VAL A 76 -2.89 16.58 10.63
CA VAL A 76 -2.26 17.62 9.82
C VAL A 76 -2.55 19.00 10.37
N GLY A 77 -1.55 19.87 10.30
CA GLY A 77 -1.69 21.32 10.38
C GLY A 77 -1.68 21.91 8.98
N PHE A 78 -2.52 22.92 8.73
CA PHE A 78 -2.61 23.56 7.43
C PHE A 78 -2.78 25.09 7.55
N ASP A 79 -2.25 25.80 6.55
CA ASP A 79 -2.51 27.22 6.32
C ASP A 79 -3.28 27.39 5.01
N PHE A 80 -4.08 28.45 4.91
CA PHE A 80 -4.93 28.67 3.76
C PHE A 80 -5.12 30.15 3.42
N GLU A 81 -5.50 30.38 2.16
CA GLU A 81 -5.93 31.68 1.65
C GLU A 81 -7.38 31.64 1.20
N MET A 82 -8.07 32.76 1.44
CA MET A 82 -9.46 32.98 1.05
C MET A 82 -9.51 33.85 -0.20
N HIS A 83 -10.35 33.48 -1.16
CA HIS A 83 -10.63 34.31 -2.31
C HIS A 83 -12.13 34.25 -2.66
N PRO A 84 -12.72 35.37 -3.12
CA PRO A 84 -14.09 35.35 -3.60
C PRO A 84 -14.15 34.53 -4.89
N ASP A 85 -15.13 33.64 -4.97
CA ASP A 85 -15.40 32.88 -6.17
C ASP A 85 -16.91 32.86 -6.44
N SER A 86 -17.27 32.72 -7.69
CA SER A 86 -18.61 32.40 -8.14
C SER A 86 -18.40 31.45 -9.29
N TYR A 87 -19.12 30.32 -9.35
CA TYR A 87 -18.96 29.28 -10.37
C TYR A 87 -19.31 29.75 -11.82
N GLY A 88 -19.07 31.01 -12.18
CA GLY A 88 -19.49 31.70 -13.38
C GLY A 88 -20.96 32.11 -13.36
N VAL A 89 -21.65 31.96 -12.23
CA VAL A 89 -23.10 32.15 -12.12
C VAL A 89 -23.41 33.27 -11.13
N THR A 90 -24.14 34.28 -11.59
CA THR A 90 -24.60 35.39 -10.75
C THR A 90 -25.44 34.88 -9.57
N GLY A 91 -25.10 35.32 -8.36
CA GLY A 91 -25.78 34.92 -7.12
C GLY A 91 -25.31 33.57 -6.55
N SER A 92 -24.24 33.01 -7.10
CA SER A 92 -23.55 31.83 -6.57
C SER A 92 -22.20 32.19 -5.95
N ASP A 93 -22.08 33.40 -5.41
CA ASP A 93 -20.86 33.89 -4.75
C ASP A 93 -20.60 33.09 -3.46
N PHE A 94 -19.37 32.65 -3.27
CA PHE A 94 -18.90 31.96 -2.07
C PHE A 94 -17.44 32.31 -1.80
N THR A 95 -16.96 32.00 -0.59
CA THR A 95 -15.53 32.13 -0.27
C THR A 95 -14.82 30.80 -0.54
N ALA A 96 -14.02 30.76 -1.60
CA ALA A 96 -13.18 29.62 -1.94
C ALA A 96 -11.88 29.63 -1.12
N ILE A 97 -11.33 28.43 -0.89
CA ILE A 97 -10.20 28.19 0.00
C ILE A 97 -9.10 27.42 -0.72
N GLU A 98 -7.90 27.98 -0.71
CA GLU A 98 -6.70 27.31 -1.19
C GLU A 98 -5.77 26.99 -0.02
N ILE A 99 -5.49 25.69 0.19
CA ILE A 99 -4.45 25.25 1.13
C ILE A 99 -3.07 25.49 0.50
N ASN A 100 -2.30 26.42 1.05
CA ASN A 100 -0.97 26.78 0.55
C ASN A 100 0.17 26.08 1.31
N ASN A 101 -0.10 25.57 2.51
CA ASN A 101 0.84 24.83 3.33
C ASN A 101 0.13 23.68 4.04
N LEU A 102 0.72 22.49 3.99
CA LEU A 102 0.24 21.30 4.68
C LEU A 102 1.43 20.66 5.40
N SER A 103 1.25 20.36 6.68
CA SER A 103 2.22 19.68 7.51
C SER A 103 1.60 18.42 8.11
N VAL A 104 2.30 17.30 8.00
CA VAL A 104 1.91 16.04 8.65
C VAL A 104 2.55 15.99 10.03
N ASP A 105 1.74 16.11 11.07
CA ASP A 105 2.22 16.14 12.45
C ASP A 105 2.42 14.73 13.01
N GLN A 106 1.43 13.86 12.80
CA GLN A 106 1.42 12.51 13.36
C GLN A 106 0.55 11.57 12.53
N ILE A 107 1.05 10.35 12.31
CA ILE A 107 0.24 9.26 11.75
C ILE A 107 0.09 8.15 12.79
N THR A 108 -1.14 7.71 13.02
CA THR A 108 -1.46 6.57 13.89
C THR A 108 -2.32 5.54 13.17
N ASP A 109 -2.17 4.26 13.48
CA ASP A 109 -3.20 3.28 13.12
C ASP A 109 -4.42 3.38 14.07
N LEU A 110 -5.48 2.62 13.79
CA LEU A 110 -6.69 2.57 14.63
C LEU A 110 -6.44 2.06 16.07
N ASN A 111 -5.30 1.42 16.33
CA ASN A 111 -4.90 0.95 17.65
C ASN A 111 -4.03 1.99 18.40
N GLY A 112 -3.78 3.16 17.78
CA GLY A 112 -3.00 4.25 18.35
C GLY A 112 -1.48 4.09 18.21
N LYS A 113 -0.99 3.10 17.47
CA LYS A 113 0.46 2.97 17.21
C LYS A 113 0.88 4.04 16.21
N THR A 114 2.00 4.71 16.48
CA THR A 114 2.55 5.77 15.64
C THR A 114 3.40 5.23 14.49
N TYR A 115 3.36 5.93 13.38
CA TYR A 115 4.14 5.64 12.18
C TYR A 115 4.90 6.90 11.74
N ARG A 116 6.03 6.67 11.05
CA ARG A 116 6.68 7.75 10.30
C ARG A 116 5.76 8.20 9.17
N ASP A 117 5.93 9.44 8.75
CA ASP A 117 5.24 9.93 7.57
C ASP A 117 5.59 9.05 6.35
N PHE A 118 4.56 8.45 5.78
CA PHE A 118 4.62 7.61 4.58
C PHE A 118 3.83 8.23 3.42
N THR A 119 3.25 9.40 3.63
CA THR A 119 2.43 10.07 2.63
C THR A 119 3.28 10.59 1.49
N ASP A 120 2.70 10.61 0.29
CA ASP A 120 3.35 11.14 -0.91
C ASP A 120 2.72 12.44 -1.41
N TYR A 121 3.22 12.94 -2.54
CA TYR A 121 2.70 14.15 -3.16
C TYR A 121 1.21 14.07 -3.51
N ASN A 122 0.73 12.91 -3.96
CA ASN A 122 -0.68 12.74 -4.31
C ASN A 122 -1.56 12.74 -3.07
N ASP A 123 -1.09 12.12 -1.98
CA ASP A 123 -1.77 12.18 -0.69
C ASP A 123 -1.93 13.62 -0.22
N HIS A 124 -0.86 14.42 -0.28
CA HIS A 124 -0.90 15.83 0.14
C HIS A 124 -1.88 16.63 -0.71
N ARG A 125 -1.84 16.45 -2.04
CA ARG A 125 -2.78 17.11 -2.95
C ARG A 125 -4.24 16.71 -2.65
N ASN A 126 -4.50 15.43 -2.42
CA ASN A 126 -5.84 14.93 -2.14
C ASN A 126 -6.34 15.43 -0.77
N ILE A 127 -5.47 15.48 0.24
CA ILE A 127 -5.77 16.04 1.56
C ILE A 127 -6.11 17.53 1.44
N ASN A 128 -5.33 18.32 0.70
CA ASN A 128 -5.62 19.74 0.48
C ASN A 128 -7.00 19.95 -0.14
N LEU A 129 -7.30 19.23 -1.23
CA LEU A 129 -8.61 19.31 -1.89
C LEU A 129 -9.75 18.90 -0.96
N LEU A 130 -9.55 17.85 -0.16
CA LEU A 130 -10.54 17.38 0.81
C LEU A 130 -10.81 18.43 1.89
N ILE A 131 -9.76 19.08 2.41
CA ILE A 131 -9.87 20.14 3.42
C ILE A 131 -10.58 21.37 2.83
N SER A 132 -10.15 21.86 1.67
CA SER A 132 -10.80 23.00 0.98
C SER A 132 -12.29 22.73 0.77
N ALA A 133 -12.63 21.59 0.15
CA ALA A 133 -14.02 21.23 -0.12
C ALA A 133 -14.85 21.09 1.16
N TYR A 134 -14.26 20.59 2.25
CA TYR A 134 -14.95 20.50 3.53
C TYR A 134 -15.22 21.88 4.15
N ILE A 135 -14.24 22.78 4.12
CA ILE A 135 -14.38 24.14 4.65
C ILE A 135 -15.46 24.90 3.87
N GLU A 136 -15.37 24.88 2.54
CA GLU A 136 -16.31 25.55 1.63
C GLU A 136 -17.72 24.99 1.76
N LYS A 137 -17.90 23.67 1.75
CA LYS A 137 -19.22 23.03 1.86
C LYS A 137 -19.93 23.32 3.19
N ASN A 138 -19.18 23.57 4.25
CA ASN A 138 -19.72 23.85 5.58
C ASN A 138 -19.65 25.34 5.96
N ASN A 139 -19.27 26.22 5.02
CA ASN A 139 -19.16 27.67 5.20
C ASN A 139 -18.36 28.08 6.44
N LEU A 140 -17.28 27.33 6.77
CA LEU A 140 -16.59 27.51 8.06
C LEU A 140 -15.82 28.84 8.17
N VAL A 141 -15.59 29.51 7.04
CA VAL A 141 -14.91 30.80 6.95
C VAL A 141 -15.87 31.98 6.76
N GLU A 142 -17.16 31.72 6.49
CA GLU A 142 -18.15 32.77 6.24
C GLU A 142 -18.84 33.26 7.53
N ALA A 143 -18.62 32.57 8.64
CA ALA A 143 -19.30 32.79 9.92
C ALA A 143 -18.55 33.71 10.89
N VAL A 144 -17.54 34.46 10.43
CA VAL A 144 -16.75 35.40 11.25
C VAL A 144 -17.17 36.84 11.01
#